data_AF-A0A1X7S763-F1
#
_entry.id   AF-A0A1X7S763-F1
#
_cell.length_a   1.000
_cell.length_b   1.000
_cell.length_c   1.000
_cell.angle_alpha   90.00
_cell.angle_beta   90.00
_cell.angle_gamma   90.00
#
_symmetry.space_group_name_H-M   'P 1'
#
loop_
_entity.id
_entity.type
_entity.pdbx_description
1 polymer ?
#
loop_
_entity_poly.entity_id
_entity_poly.type
_entity_poly.pdbx_seq_one_letter_code
_entity_poly.pdbx_strand_id
1 'polypeptide(L)'
;MEYILALLGFLAAGSAQQIYIPAEGPTTRPQCLTCYQAQPTYAFSEFQFTMNETVRTATSIPPATTTNYYGPPPTTSPGASYTSWGSRNPNATTTATDIADPYGQAAWTSLWELANPPNFTETGIYSTTVSPTPVPSSELVLPPRDYFGPEDCYNFPDDFMFGVSGSASQIEGATASEGKGPTLMDLFIKTNRAKDYVTNENYYLYKQDIERLAAMGVKYYSFSIP
;
A
#
# COMPACT_ATOMS: atom_id res chain seq x y z
N MET A 1 -65.33 9.21 -37.50
CA MET A 1 -64.34 8.18 -37.89
C MET A 1 -62.97 8.81 -37.73
N GLU A 2 -62.45 8.74 -36.51
CA GLU A 2 -61.15 9.32 -36.15
C GLU A 2 -60.05 8.28 -36.40
N TYR A 3 -58.96 8.77 -36.97
CA TYR A 3 -57.74 8.04 -37.26
C TYR A 3 -56.97 7.74 -35.97
N ILE A 4 -56.67 6.47 -35.70
CA ILE A 4 -55.64 6.08 -34.73
C ILE A 4 -54.48 5.49 -35.53
N LEU A 5 -53.42 6.29 -35.72
CA LEU A 5 -52.11 5.82 -36.18
C LEU A 5 -51.43 5.04 -35.04
N ALA A 6 -51.13 3.77 -35.27
CA ALA A 6 -50.24 3.00 -34.40
C ALA A 6 -48.78 3.33 -34.76
N LEU A 7 -48.08 4.06 -33.91
CA LEU A 7 -46.61 4.14 -33.91
C LEU A 7 -46.06 3.02 -33.02
N LEU A 8 -45.59 1.93 -33.63
CA LEU A 8 -44.72 0.96 -32.97
C LEU A 8 -43.28 1.46 -33.03
N GLY A 9 -42.83 2.11 -31.95
CA GLY A 9 -41.43 2.47 -31.77
C GLY A 9 -40.60 1.22 -31.44
N PHE A 10 -39.67 0.86 -32.32
CA PHE A 10 -38.59 -0.07 -32.00
C PHE A 10 -37.64 0.60 -31.00
N LEU A 11 -37.82 0.32 -29.71
CA LEU A 11 -36.78 0.54 -28.70
C LEU A 11 -35.70 -0.52 -28.91
N ALA A 12 -34.69 -0.20 -29.70
CA ALA A 12 -33.44 -0.94 -29.69
C ALA A 12 -32.73 -0.64 -28.35
N ALA A 13 -32.93 -1.50 -27.35
CA ALA A 13 -32.10 -1.51 -26.16
C ALA A 13 -30.68 -1.91 -26.60
N GLY A 14 -29.82 -0.91 -26.82
CA GLY A 14 -28.39 -1.14 -27.00
C GLY A 14 -27.81 -1.63 -25.69
N SER A 15 -27.69 -2.94 -25.52
CA SER A 15 -26.94 -3.53 -24.41
C SER A 15 -25.46 -3.25 -24.63
N ALA A 16 -24.94 -2.20 -23.98
CA ALA A 16 -23.49 -2.04 -23.86
C ALA A 16 -22.98 -3.14 -22.92
N GLN A 17 -22.43 -4.21 -23.48
CA GLN A 17 -21.83 -5.28 -22.70
C GLN A 17 -20.38 -4.92 -22.40
N GLN A 18 -20.06 -4.69 -21.13
CA GLN A 18 -18.70 -4.52 -20.67
C GLN A 18 -17.98 -5.87 -20.75
N ILE A 19 -16.89 -5.92 -21.51
CA ILE A 19 -16.04 -7.10 -21.67
C ILE A 19 -14.82 -6.91 -20.77
N TYR A 20 -14.47 -7.94 -20.00
CA TYR A 20 -13.29 -7.97 -19.14
C TYR A 20 -12.21 -8.81 -19.81
N ILE A 21 -11.01 -8.26 -19.97
CA ILE A 21 -9.86 -8.98 -20.52
C ILE A 21 -8.78 -9.08 -19.44
N PRO A 22 -8.33 -10.30 -19.07
CA PRO A 22 -7.22 -10.46 -18.13
C PRO A 22 -5.95 -9.88 -18.76
N ALA A 23 -5.22 -9.06 -17.99
CA ALA A 23 -3.92 -8.55 -18.41
C ALA A 23 -2.82 -9.52 -17.96
N GLU A 24 -2.48 -10.49 -18.81
CA GLU A 24 -1.38 -11.41 -18.53
C GLU A 24 -0.03 -10.80 -18.93
N GLY A 25 0.49 -9.95 -18.03
CA GLY A 25 1.82 -9.36 -18.20
C GLY A 25 1.85 -8.15 -19.15
N PRO A 26 3.04 -7.79 -19.66
CA PRO A 26 3.22 -6.58 -20.46
C PRO A 26 2.42 -6.67 -21.76
N THR A 27 1.93 -5.51 -22.23
CA THR A 27 1.21 -5.44 -23.51
C THR A 27 2.17 -5.82 -24.65
N THR A 28 1.69 -6.65 -25.58
CA THR A 28 2.47 -7.02 -26.76
C THR A 28 2.82 -5.75 -27.55
N ARG A 29 4.11 -5.59 -27.87
CA ARG A 29 4.63 -4.51 -28.71
C ARG A 29 4.98 -5.08 -30.08
N PRO A 30 4.02 -5.26 -31.01
CA PRO A 30 4.27 -5.87 -32.32
C PRO A 30 5.29 -5.10 -33.17
N GLN A 31 5.49 -3.80 -32.88
CA GLN A 31 6.56 -2.99 -33.48
C GLN A 31 7.98 -3.41 -33.03
N CYS A 32 8.10 -4.14 -31.92
CA CYS A 32 9.36 -4.55 -31.34
C CYS A 32 9.76 -5.95 -31.81
N LEU A 33 10.19 -6.04 -33.07
CA LEU A 33 10.64 -7.30 -33.68
C LEU A 33 12.12 -7.62 -33.39
N THR A 34 12.93 -6.61 -33.02
CA THR A 34 14.32 -6.73 -32.55
C THR A 34 14.73 -5.47 -31.76
N CYS A 35 15.58 -5.60 -30.74
CA CYS A 35 16.10 -4.46 -29.97
C CYS A 35 16.94 -3.54 -30.88
N TYR A 36 16.43 -2.36 -31.21
CA TYR A 36 17.18 -1.31 -31.91
C TYR A 36 17.36 -0.09 -31.01
N GLN A 37 18.58 0.46 -30.98
CA GLN A 37 18.81 1.81 -30.48
C GLN A 37 18.32 2.82 -31.51
N ALA A 38 17.23 3.52 -31.21
CA ALA A 38 16.73 4.62 -32.02
C ALA A 38 16.86 5.96 -31.27
N GLN A 39 17.04 7.04 -32.04
CA GLN A 39 16.97 8.43 -31.57
C GLN A 39 15.59 8.99 -31.92
N PRO A 40 14.91 9.71 -31.00
CA PRO A 40 13.53 10.12 -31.19
C PRO A 40 13.38 11.27 -32.20
N THR A 41 12.29 11.26 -32.96
CA THR A 41 11.80 12.39 -33.77
C THR A 41 10.33 12.63 -33.44
N TYR A 42 9.98 13.87 -33.08
CA TYR A 42 8.64 14.23 -32.61
C TYR A 42 7.80 14.88 -33.72
N ALA A 43 6.51 14.54 -33.77
CA ALA A 43 5.49 15.19 -34.61
C ALA A 43 4.15 15.25 -33.86
N PHE A 44 3.30 16.22 -34.17
CA PHE A 44 1.97 16.38 -33.59
C PHE A 44 0.87 16.27 -34.66
N SER A 45 -0.24 15.60 -34.32
CA SER A 45 -1.46 15.55 -35.12
C SER A 45 -2.70 15.56 -34.21
N GLU A 46 -3.85 15.98 -34.75
CA GLU A 46 -5.14 15.86 -34.05
C GLU A 46 -5.62 14.40 -34.02
N PHE A 47 -6.39 14.03 -32.99
CA PHE A 47 -6.93 12.67 -32.82
C PHE A 47 -8.42 12.65 -32.42
N GLN A 48 -9.10 11.55 -32.78
CA GLN A 48 -10.44 11.19 -32.30
C GLN A 48 -10.51 9.69 -31.98
N PHE A 49 -11.31 9.29 -30.99
CA PHE A 49 -11.58 7.88 -30.66
C PHE A 49 -13.01 7.68 -30.14
N THR A 50 -13.54 6.46 -30.28
CA THR A 50 -14.85 6.05 -29.76
C THR A 50 -14.65 5.16 -28.53
N MET A 51 -15.23 5.52 -27.38
CA MET A 51 -15.22 4.68 -26.17
C MET A 51 -16.18 3.50 -26.34
N ASN A 52 -15.64 2.31 -26.57
CA ASN A 52 -16.30 1.04 -26.27
C ASN A 52 -15.42 0.35 -25.23
N GLU A 53 -15.57 0.71 -23.95
CA GLU A 53 -14.58 0.38 -22.93
C GLU A 53 -14.58 -1.11 -22.58
N THR A 54 -13.50 -1.77 -22.96
CA THR A 54 -13.13 -3.09 -22.44
C THR A 54 -12.20 -2.88 -21.26
N VAL A 55 -12.58 -3.39 -20.09
CA VAL A 55 -11.81 -3.21 -18.85
C VAL A 55 -10.76 -4.29 -18.72
N ARG A 56 -9.54 -3.89 -18.32
CA ARG A 56 -8.48 -4.84 -17.99
C ARG A 56 -8.37 -5.01 -16.50
N THR A 57 -8.14 -6.24 -16.05
CA THR A 57 -7.90 -6.55 -14.64
C THR A 57 -6.50 -7.09 -14.43
N ALA A 58 -5.88 -6.75 -13.30
CA ALA A 58 -4.64 -7.35 -12.86
C ALA A 58 -4.87 -8.82 -12.43
N THR A 59 -3.84 -9.64 -12.63
CA THR A 59 -3.81 -11.03 -12.13
C THR A 59 -2.96 -11.06 -10.86
N SER A 60 -3.53 -11.58 -9.78
CA SER A 60 -2.82 -11.68 -8.51
C SER A 60 -1.61 -12.60 -8.61
N ILE A 61 -0.49 -12.20 -7.98
CA ILE A 61 0.67 -13.08 -7.83
C ILE A 61 0.30 -14.19 -6.84
N PRO A 62 0.37 -15.47 -7.24
CA PRO A 62 0.10 -16.57 -6.32
C PRO A 62 1.12 -16.54 -5.16
N PRO A 63 0.71 -16.94 -3.95
CA PRO A 63 1.62 -17.05 -2.82
C PRO A 63 2.86 -17.87 -3.19
N ALA A 64 4.04 -17.38 -2.78
CA ALA A 64 5.28 -18.10 -3.03
C ALA A 64 5.21 -19.49 -2.40
N THR A 65 5.56 -20.52 -3.18
CA THR A 65 5.64 -21.91 -2.68
C THR A 65 6.90 -22.14 -1.84
N THR A 66 7.86 -21.23 -1.92
CA THR A 66 9.14 -21.27 -1.21
C THR A 66 9.53 -19.86 -0.76
N THR A 67 9.95 -19.73 0.50
CA THR A 67 10.45 -18.47 1.06
C THR A 67 11.98 -18.50 1.06
N ASN A 68 12.60 -17.62 0.27
CA ASN A 68 14.03 -17.41 0.30
C ASN A 68 14.37 -16.33 1.33
N TYR A 69 15.18 -16.69 2.33
CA TYR A 69 15.68 -15.74 3.32
C TYR A 69 17.04 -15.22 2.87
N TYR A 70 17.20 -13.89 2.82
CA TYR A 70 18.47 -13.24 2.45
C TYR A 70 19.45 -13.11 3.62
N GLY A 71 19.02 -13.50 4.83
CA GLY A 71 19.84 -13.52 6.03
C GLY A 71 19.66 -14.82 6.82
N PRO A 72 20.57 -15.11 7.77
CA PRO A 72 20.39 -16.24 8.67
C PRO A 72 19.07 -16.09 9.45
N PRO A 73 18.39 -17.20 9.79
CA PRO A 73 17.21 -17.13 10.63
C PRO A 73 17.57 -16.43 11.94
N PRO A 74 16.66 -15.61 12.50
CA PRO A 74 16.94 -14.88 13.73
C PRO A 74 17.34 -15.88 14.82
N THR A 75 18.58 -15.78 15.27
CA THR A 75 19.05 -16.52 16.44
C THR A 75 18.46 -15.86 17.66
N THR A 76 17.57 -16.55 18.38
CA THR A 76 17.11 -16.09 19.69
C THR A 76 18.33 -15.93 20.58
N SER A 77 18.65 -14.69 20.97
CA SER A 77 19.73 -14.44 21.93
C SER A 77 19.23 -14.93 23.30
N PRO A 78 19.81 -16.00 23.87
CA PRO A 78 19.39 -16.46 25.19
C PRO A 78 19.65 -15.36 26.21
N GLY A 79 18.60 -14.91 26.90
CA GLY A 79 18.68 -13.82 27.87
C GLY A 79 18.37 -12.42 27.34
N ALA A 80 18.00 -12.26 26.05
CA ALA A 80 17.42 -11.00 25.58
C ALA A 80 15.99 -10.86 26.13
N SER A 81 15.81 -9.97 27.10
CA SER A 81 14.50 -9.49 27.52
C SER A 81 14.01 -8.45 26.52
N TYR A 82 12.96 -8.78 25.76
CA TYR A 82 12.22 -7.77 25.02
C TYR A 82 11.29 -7.03 25.99
N THR A 83 11.15 -5.72 25.80
CA THR A 83 10.24 -4.91 26.61
C THR A 83 8.81 -5.38 26.36
N SER A 84 8.15 -5.95 27.37
CA SER A 84 6.74 -6.33 27.30
C SER A 84 5.82 -5.14 27.62
N TRP A 85 6.27 -3.93 27.31
CA TRP A 85 5.60 -2.72 27.73
C TRP A 85 4.31 -2.54 26.96
N GLY A 86 3.25 -2.21 27.69
CA GLY A 86 1.95 -1.91 27.10
C GLY A 86 1.96 -0.59 26.35
N SER A 87 0.83 -0.28 25.73
CA SER A 87 0.65 1.01 25.06
C SER A 87 0.63 2.16 26.06
N ARG A 88 1.16 3.32 25.67
CA ARG A 88 1.10 4.52 26.51
C ARG A 88 -0.34 4.91 26.80
N ASN A 89 -0.69 5.03 28.09
CA ASN A 89 -1.97 5.54 28.54
C ASN A 89 -1.77 6.83 29.35
N PRO A 90 -2.14 8.02 28.82
CA PRO A 90 -1.96 9.29 29.52
C PRO A 90 -2.82 9.42 30.79
N ASN A 91 -3.83 8.57 30.97
CA ASN A 91 -4.70 8.53 32.14
C ASN A 91 -4.30 7.43 33.15
N ALA A 92 -3.16 6.75 32.94
CA ALA A 92 -2.68 5.74 33.88
C ALA A 92 -2.34 6.38 35.23
N THR A 93 -2.87 5.81 36.31
CA THR A 93 -2.59 6.25 37.69
C THR A 93 -1.47 5.43 38.33
N THR A 94 -1.02 4.36 37.67
CA THR A 94 0.06 3.49 38.13
C THR A 94 1.39 4.00 37.62
N THR A 95 2.30 4.37 38.53
CA THR A 95 3.67 4.76 38.19
C THR A 95 4.59 3.55 38.21
N ALA A 96 5.50 3.47 37.24
CA ALA A 96 6.54 2.44 37.19
C ALA A 96 7.51 2.56 38.40
N THR A 97 7.90 1.42 38.97
CA THR A 97 8.72 1.34 40.20
C THR A 97 10.17 0.94 39.94
N ASP A 98 10.51 0.56 38.72
CA ASP A 98 11.82 0.08 38.27
C ASP A 98 12.81 1.22 37.97
N ILE A 99 12.85 2.23 38.84
CA ILE A 99 13.68 3.46 38.69
C ILE A 99 15.20 3.20 38.61
N ALA A 100 15.65 2.02 39.02
CA ALA A 100 17.05 1.63 38.95
C ALA A 100 17.43 0.99 37.60
N ASP A 101 16.45 0.60 36.79
CA ASP A 101 16.67 0.04 35.46
C ASP A 101 16.68 1.16 34.41
N PRO A 102 17.84 1.46 33.78
CA PRO A 102 17.94 2.50 32.75
C PRO A 102 17.13 2.17 31.49
N TYR A 103 16.71 0.91 31.33
CA TYR A 103 15.87 0.44 30.23
C TYR A 103 14.54 -0.10 30.76
N GLY A 104 14.10 0.34 31.94
CA GLY A 104 12.85 -0.04 32.59
C GLY A 104 11.65 0.82 32.17
N GLN A 105 10.45 0.43 32.66
CA GLN A 105 9.20 1.14 32.44
C GLN A 105 9.27 2.59 32.92
N ALA A 106 9.98 2.87 34.01
CA ALA A 106 10.20 4.22 34.51
C ALA A 106 10.97 5.08 33.49
N ALA A 107 12.05 4.55 32.90
CA ALA A 107 12.83 5.26 31.88
C ALA A 107 11.99 5.52 30.62
N TRP A 108 11.26 4.52 30.12
CA TRP A 108 10.39 4.69 28.97
C TRP A 108 9.23 5.65 29.20
N THR A 109 8.58 5.58 30.36
CA THR A 109 7.51 6.52 30.74
C THR A 109 8.07 7.95 30.77
N SER A 110 9.28 8.14 31.32
CA SER A 110 9.91 9.46 31.37
C SER A 110 10.20 10.04 29.97
N LEU A 111 10.54 9.21 28.97
CA LEU A 111 10.72 9.66 27.59
C LEU A 111 9.42 10.20 27.00
N TRP A 112 8.31 9.50 27.23
CA TRP A 112 6.99 9.90 26.77
C TRP A 112 6.42 11.13 27.51
N GLU A 113 6.72 11.25 28.80
CA GLU A 113 6.43 12.46 29.59
C GLU A 113 7.23 13.66 29.08
N LEU A 114 8.52 13.47 28.77
CA LEU A 114 9.36 14.50 28.16
C LEU A 114 8.85 14.91 26.78
N ALA A 115 8.43 13.93 25.98
CA ALA A 115 7.91 14.20 24.65
C ALA A 115 6.64 15.07 24.70
N ASN A 116 5.77 14.76 25.65
CA ASN A 116 4.49 15.45 25.89
C ASN A 116 3.74 15.83 24.58
N PRO A 117 3.45 14.85 23.70
CA PRO A 117 2.80 15.12 22.42
C PRO A 117 1.36 15.66 22.60
N PRO A 118 0.93 16.65 21.80
CA PRO A 118 -0.40 17.25 21.91
C PRO A 118 -1.52 16.30 21.44
N ASN A 119 -2.63 16.26 22.17
CA ASN A 119 -3.80 15.42 21.91
C ASN A 119 -3.43 13.96 21.59
N PHE A 120 -2.66 13.33 22.47
CA PHE A 120 -2.25 11.92 22.39
C PHE A 120 -3.38 10.96 22.77
N THR A 121 -4.59 11.23 22.29
CA THR A 121 -5.79 10.42 22.49
C THR A 121 -6.34 9.92 21.15
N GLU A 122 -5.69 10.27 20.03
CA GLU A 122 -6.03 9.75 18.71
C GLU A 122 -5.63 8.27 18.64
N THR A 123 -6.63 7.40 18.57
CA THR A 123 -6.47 5.96 18.41
C THR A 123 -6.95 5.55 17.03
N GLY A 124 -6.20 4.67 16.36
CA GLY A 124 -6.62 4.07 15.11
C GLY A 124 -7.88 3.21 15.24
N ILE A 125 -8.37 2.72 14.10
CA ILE A 125 -9.52 1.80 14.04
C ILE A 125 -9.12 0.42 14.56
N TYR A 126 -7.85 0.05 14.38
CA TYR A 126 -7.32 -1.25 14.73
C TYR A 126 -6.39 -1.18 15.96
N SER A 127 -6.40 -2.24 16.74
CA SER A 127 -5.53 -2.44 17.90
C SER A 127 -4.85 -3.81 17.92
N THR A 128 -5.10 -4.62 16.88
CA THR A 128 -4.54 -5.96 16.70
C THR A 128 -4.32 -6.20 15.21
N THR A 129 -3.35 -7.04 14.86
CA THR A 129 -3.06 -7.37 13.46
C THR A 129 -4.28 -7.98 12.77
N VAL A 130 -4.69 -7.39 11.66
CA VAL A 130 -5.82 -7.83 10.86
C VAL A 130 -5.43 -9.04 10.01
N SER A 131 -6.34 -10.00 9.88
CA SER A 131 -6.17 -11.13 8.95
C SER A 131 -6.51 -10.68 7.53
N PRO A 132 -5.68 -10.97 6.52
CA PRO A 132 -5.92 -10.52 5.16
C PRO A 132 -7.11 -11.25 4.53
N THR A 133 -7.87 -10.53 3.72
CA THR A 133 -8.92 -11.05 2.85
C THR A 133 -8.50 -10.94 1.38
N PRO A 134 -8.85 -11.90 0.51
CA PRO A 134 -8.59 -11.81 -0.93
C PRO A 134 -9.19 -10.53 -1.54
N VAL A 135 -8.44 -9.89 -2.44
CA VAL A 135 -8.92 -8.69 -3.14
C VAL A 135 -9.90 -9.10 -4.25
N PRO A 136 -11.13 -8.54 -4.30
CA PRO A 136 -12.09 -8.85 -5.35
C PRO A 136 -11.57 -8.47 -6.75
N SER A 137 -11.83 -9.29 -7.77
CA SER A 137 -11.44 -8.98 -9.15
C SER A 137 -12.01 -7.66 -9.67
N SER A 138 -13.15 -7.21 -9.12
CA SER A 138 -13.77 -5.91 -9.43
C SER A 138 -12.95 -4.71 -8.97
N GLU A 139 -12.05 -4.90 -8.00
CA GLU A 139 -11.15 -3.85 -7.50
C GLU A 139 -9.80 -3.86 -8.22
N LEU A 140 -9.48 -4.94 -8.95
CA LEU A 140 -8.24 -5.10 -9.70
C LEU A 140 -8.32 -4.48 -11.10
N VAL A 141 -9.21 -3.52 -11.30
CA VAL A 141 -9.37 -2.81 -12.58
C VAL A 141 -8.17 -1.90 -12.79
N LEU A 142 -7.40 -2.18 -13.84
CA LEU A 142 -6.30 -1.33 -14.25
C LEU A 142 -6.82 0.02 -14.73
N PRO A 143 -6.06 1.11 -14.55
CA PRO A 143 -6.41 2.39 -15.16
C PRO A 143 -6.55 2.23 -16.68
N PRO A 144 -7.30 3.14 -17.34
CA PRO A 144 -7.30 3.24 -18.79
C PRO A 144 -5.86 3.24 -19.32
N ARG A 145 -5.65 2.70 -20.53
CA ARG A 145 -4.31 2.78 -21.13
C ARG A 145 -3.91 4.24 -21.23
N ASP A 146 -2.66 4.51 -20.90
CA ASP A 146 -2.03 5.73 -21.38
C ASP A 146 -2.16 5.77 -22.90
N TYR A 147 -2.64 6.92 -23.38
CA TYR A 147 -2.88 7.15 -24.80
C TYR A 147 -1.57 7.04 -25.60
N PHE A 148 -0.48 7.50 -25.00
CA PHE A 148 0.88 7.32 -25.50
C PHE A 148 1.52 6.11 -24.82
N GLY A 149 1.44 4.95 -25.46
CA GLY A 149 2.19 3.77 -25.02
C GLY A 149 3.70 3.97 -25.24
N PRO A 150 4.56 3.15 -24.60
CA PRO A 150 5.99 3.20 -24.86
C PRO A 150 6.28 2.94 -26.34
N GLU A 151 6.90 3.92 -26.99
CA GLU A 151 7.34 3.83 -28.39
C GLU A 151 8.63 3.02 -28.51
N ASP A 152 9.39 2.88 -27.42
CA ASP A 152 10.62 2.13 -27.38
C ASP A 152 10.41 0.61 -27.22
N CYS A 153 11.48 -0.12 -27.50
CA CYS A 153 11.53 -1.59 -27.40
C CYS A 153 12.43 -2.07 -26.25
N TYR A 154 12.65 -1.23 -25.23
CA TYR A 154 13.47 -1.62 -24.09
C TYR A 154 12.63 -2.42 -23.09
N ASN A 155 13.30 -3.40 -22.46
CA ASN A 155 12.80 -4.09 -21.28
C ASN A 155 13.76 -3.81 -20.13
N PHE A 156 13.24 -3.83 -18.91
CA PHE A 156 14.12 -3.90 -17.74
C PHE A 156 14.93 -5.21 -17.79
N PRO A 157 16.16 -5.21 -17.25
CA PRO A 157 16.90 -6.46 -16.99
C PRO A 157 16.06 -7.46 -16.19
N ASP A 158 16.33 -8.76 -16.37
CA ASP A 158 15.57 -9.83 -15.71
C ASP A 158 15.66 -9.77 -14.17
N ASP A 159 16.72 -9.17 -13.64
CA ASP A 159 17.00 -8.98 -12.22
C ASP A 159 16.56 -7.60 -11.68
N PHE A 160 15.89 -6.79 -12.49
CA PHE A 160 15.42 -5.47 -12.07
C PHE A 160 14.33 -5.57 -10.99
N MET A 161 14.57 -4.89 -9.86
CA MET A 161 13.65 -4.87 -8.74
C MET A 161 12.61 -3.75 -8.89
N PHE A 162 11.48 -4.05 -9.51
CA PHE A 162 10.33 -3.14 -9.56
C PHE A 162 9.41 -3.34 -8.35
N GLY A 163 9.28 -2.32 -7.50
CA GLY A 163 8.61 -2.42 -6.21
C GLY A 163 8.04 -1.11 -5.70
N VAL A 164 7.54 -1.17 -4.47
CA VAL A 164 7.07 0.00 -3.71
C VAL A 164 7.87 0.16 -2.43
N SER A 165 7.85 1.35 -1.84
CA SER A 165 8.56 1.65 -0.60
C SER A 165 7.66 2.39 0.39
N GLY A 166 7.82 2.08 1.67
CA GLY A 166 7.19 2.77 2.79
C GLY A 166 8.20 3.16 3.86
N SER A 167 7.90 4.19 4.64
CA SER A 167 8.66 4.57 5.85
C SER A 167 7.79 4.31 7.07
N ALA A 168 8.32 3.66 8.09
CA ALA A 168 7.61 3.29 9.33
C ALA A 168 6.79 4.48 9.87
N SER A 169 7.42 5.62 10.08
CA SER A 169 6.78 6.84 10.58
C SER A 169 5.66 7.40 9.69
N GLN A 170 5.64 7.06 8.39
CA GLN A 170 4.65 7.57 7.44
C GLN A 170 3.42 6.67 7.34
N ILE A 171 3.55 5.37 7.62
CA ILE A 171 2.51 4.38 7.29
C ILE A 171 2.07 3.50 8.46
N GLU A 172 2.92 3.29 9.48
CA GLU A 172 2.63 2.33 10.55
C GLU A 172 1.58 2.85 11.53
N GLY A 173 1.77 4.07 12.04
CA GLY A 173 1.02 4.57 13.18
C GLY A 173 1.44 3.85 14.46
N ALA A 174 0.47 3.49 15.30
CA ALA A 174 0.69 2.73 16.53
C ALA A 174 1.83 3.30 17.40
N THR A 175 1.95 4.64 17.42
CA THR A 175 3.21 5.31 17.73
C THR A 175 3.69 5.15 19.18
N ALA A 176 2.80 4.78 20.09
CA ALA A 176 3.16 4.38 21.46
C ALA A 176 2.57 3.03 21.85
N SER A 177 2.33 2.15 20.88
CA SER A 177 1.93 0.77 21.13
C SER A 177 3.15 -0.10 21.42
N GLU A 178 2.94 -1.18 22.17
CA GLU A 178 3.87 -2.31 22.29
C GLU A 178 5.32 -1.90 22.65
N GLY A 179 5.47 -0.87 23.50
CA GLY A 179 6.77 -0.43 23.99
C GLY A 179 7.58 0.47 23.04
N LYS A 180 7.02 0.91 21.91
CA LYS A 180 7.67 1.92 21.05
C LYS A 180 7.99 3.20 21.86
N GLY A 181 9.22 3.68 21.74
CA GLY A 181 9.66 4.96 22.31
C GLY A 181 9.26 6.15 21.42
N PRO A 182 9.24 7.37 21.97
CA PRO A 182 8.99 8.57 21.16
C PRO A 182 10.14 8.82 20.20
N THR A 183 9.81 9.26 19.00
CA THR A 183 10.77 9.67 17.97
C THR A 183 10.97 11.18 17.96
N LEU A 184 11.90 11.65 17.13
CA LEU A 184 12.10 13.07 16.91
C LEU A 184 10.84 13.77 16.34
N MET A 185 10.02 13.03 15.59
CA MET A 185 8.76 13.56 15.03
C MET A 185 7.73 13.78 16.14
N ASP A 186 7.63 12.86 17.09
CA ASP A 186 6.78 12.99 18.29
C ASP A 186 7.17 14.20 19.16
N LEU A 187 8.45 14.57 19.15
CA LEU A 187 8.99 15.71 19.88
C LEU A 187 8.73 17.04 19.19
N PHE A 188 8.78 17.11 17.86
CA PHE A 188 8.71 18.39 17.14
C PHE A 188 7.32 18.73 16.58
N ILE A 189 6.44 17.75 16.39
CA ILE A 189 5.10 17.98 15.85
C ILE A 189 4.17 18.42 16.99
N LYS A 190 4.42 19.63 17.51
CA LYS A 190 3.70 20.18 18.66
C LYS A 190 2.45 20.99 18.31
N THR A 191 2.18 21.37 17.05
CA THR A 191 0.87 21.88 16.57
C THR A 191 0.83 22.18 15.06
N ASN A 192 -0.37 22.10 14.46
CA ASN A 192 -0.76 22.43 13.08
C ASN A 192 -0.11 21.63 11.92
N ARG A 193 0.55 20.51 12.21
CA ARG A 193 1.02 19.54 11.21
C ARG A 193 0.35 18.19 11.42
N ALA A 194 0.30 17.39 10.36
CA ALA A 194 -0.17 16.01 10.43
C ALA A 194 0.67 15.23 11.44
N LYS A 195 0.00 14.46 12.29
CA LYS A 195 0.62 13.61 13.32
C LYS A 195 0.77 12.20 12.77
N ASP A 196 1.78 11.50 13.23
CA ASP A 196 2.11 10.12 12.89
C ASP A 196 1.52 9.10 13.87
N TYR A 197 0.49 9.48 14.64
CA TYR A 197 -0.07 8.60 15.68
C TYR A 197 -0.83 7.40 15.09
N VAL A 198 -1.56 7.62 13.98
CA VAL A 198 -2.45 6.63 13.32
C VAL A 198 -1.99 6.31 11.90
N THR A 199 -1.77 7.34 11.06
CA THR A 199 -1.34 7.21 9.65
C THR A 199 -2.23 6.27 8.81
N ASN A 200 -1.65 5.28 8.11
CA ASN A 200 -2.35 4.29 7.30
C ASN A 200 -2.64 2.98 8.08
N GLU A 201 -2.28 2.93 9.36
CA GLU A 201 -2.41 1.74 10.23
C GLU A 201 -1.73 0.48 9.67
N ASN A 202 -0.66 0.63 8.88
CA ASN A 202 0.08 -0.49 8.30
C ASN A 202 0.64 -1.41 9.39
N TYR A 203 0.89 -0.91 10.60
CA TYR A 203 1.29 -1.72 11.75
C TYR A 203 0.32 -2.89 12.02
N TYR A 204 -0.99 -2.65 11.85
CA TYR A 204 -2.02 -3.67 12.01
C TYR A 204 -2.49 -4.27 10.68
N LEU A 205 -2.38 -3.52 9.57
CA LEU A 205 -2.89 -3.89 8.25
C LEU A 205 -1.83 -4.47 7.29
N TYR A 206 -0.55 -4.59 7.68
CA TYR A 206 0.52 -4.99 6.76
C TYR A 206 0.23 -6.27 5.98
N LYS A 207 -0.44 -7.25 6.59
CA LYS A 207 -0.83 -8.50 5.89
C LYS A 207 -1.79 -8.23 4.73
N GLN A 208 -2.78 -7.36 4.95
CA GLN A 208 -3.74 -6.97 3.92
C GLN A 208 -3.09 -6.10 2.85
N ASP A 209 -2.17 -5.20 3.25
CA ASP A 209 -1.46 -4.36 2.29
C ASP A 209 -0.52 -5.19 1.41
N ILE A 210 0.19 -6.17 1.98
CA ILE A 210 0.99 -7.13 1.20
C ILE A 210 0.11 -7.91 0.22
N GLU A 211 -1.08 -8.36 0.63
CA GLU A 211 -2.03 -9.03 -0.26
C GLU A 211 -2.45 -8.12 -1.43
N ARG A 212 -2.73 -6.83 -1.17
CA ARG A 212 -3.07 -5.85 -2.22
C ARG A 212 -1.90 -5.60 -3.17
N LEU A 213 -0.69 -5.45 -2.65
CA LEU A 213 0.51 -5.27 -3.45
C LEU A 213 0.75 -6.49 -4.35
N ALA A 214 0.62 -7.70 -3.81
CA ALA A 214 0.71 -8.94 -4.58
C ALA A 214 -0.39 -9.04 -5.65
N ALA A 215 -1.62 -8.63 -5.32
CA ALA A 215 -2.75 -8.63 -6.24
C ALA A 215 -2.54 -7.68 -7.44
N MET A 216 -1.79 -6.60 -7.25
CA MET A 216 -1.40 -5.65 -8.30
C MET A 216 -0.14 -6.05 -9.08
N GLY A 217 0.53 -7.14 -8.72
CA GLY A 217 1.74 -7.59 -9.40
C GLY A 217 3.06 -7.03 -8.83
N VAL A 218 3.03 -6.39 -7.65
CA VAL A 218 4.23 -5.87 -6.99
C VAL A 218 5.01 -7.02 -6.37
N LYS A 219 6.32 -7.11 -6.70
CA LYS A 219 7.20 -8.19 -6.24
C LYS A 219 8.11 -7.80 -5.07
N TYR A 220 8.40 -6.51 -4.95
CA TYR A 220 9.35 -6.00 -3.97
C TYR A 220 8.70 -4.89 -3.13
N TYR A 221 8.83 -5.02 -1.80
CA TYR A 221 8.38 -4.02 -0.85
C TYR A 221 9.55 -3.64 0.06
N SER A 222 9.93 -2.37 0.04
CA SER A 222 10.94 -1.79 0.93
C SER A 222 10.26 -1.08 2.09
N PHE A 223 10.76 -1.28 3.30
CA PHE A 223 10.27 -0.60 4.50
C PHE A 223 11.44 -0.23 5.41
N SER A 224 11.25 0.79 6.25
CA SER A 224 12.19 1.14 7.32
C SER A 224 11.75 0.51 8.64
N ILE A 225 12.70 0.29 9.54
CA ILE A 225 12.41 -0.09 10.93
C ILE A 225 12.33 1.20 11.76
N PRO A 226 11.30 1.38 12.61
CA PRO A 226 11.15 2.58 13.44
C PRO A 226 12.25 2.73 14.51
#